data_AF-A0A1D4NFK4-F1
#
_entry.id   AF-A0A1D4NFK4-F1
#
_cell.length_a   1.000
_cell.length_b   1.000
_cell.length_c   1.000
_cell.angle_alpha   90.00
_cell.angle_beta   90.00
_cell.angle_gamma   90.00
#
_symmetry.space_group_name_H-M   'P 1'
#
loop_
_entity.id
_entity.type
_entity.pdbx_description
1 polymer ?
#
loop_
_entity_poly.entity_id
_entity_poly.type
_entity_poly.pdbx_seq_one_letter_code
_entity_poly.pdbx_strand_id
1 'polypeptide(L)'
;MDKAMRILTLLTRLLNNDIVRTKEFSELTGVSSKSIQRDINDLNTFFYESDYWNNKNTKVVYSRVEDGYILKNGSYSSDSLGLLSLLIKIKSLTPILHSHIYNILLSEISNKRVEDRYILKNVLNHFNIRTDQLPGVNLMKLQECITKGLKVRISFNGKFVVKPLSLMYMHYDYWFTYEYNGSIHNIKVRDIIDVRILNSNFDKVKNTNPIMFEIDKSIWNQFKHQFSIKQVLKHNDSKVTALVSCTELDSYYIAYQLAPKAKMIGPQSYIDSFIERLDSIKNTYV
;
A
#
# COMPACT_ATOMS: atom_id res chain seq x y z
N MET A 1 17.97 -0.33 41.97
CA MET A 1 16.60 -0.46 41.42
C MET A 1 15.93 -1.68 42.06
N ASP A 2 14.66 -1.60 42.47
CA ASP A 2 13.94 -2.75 43.02
C ASP A 2 13.69 -3.84 41.96
N LYS A 3 13.28 -5.03 42.39
CA LYS A 3 13.11 -6.19 41.49
C LYS A 3 11.99 -5.98 40.47
N ALA A 4 10.84 -5.45 40.87
CA ALA A 4 9.69 -5.31 39.99
C ALA A 4 10.00 -4.31 38.86
N MET A 5 10.53 -3.14 39.21
CA MET A 5 10.95 -2.12 38.26
C MET A 5 12.02 -2.65 37.30
N ARG A 6 12.97 -3.45 37.81
CA ARG A 6 14.02 -4.06 36.99
C ARG A 6 13.48 -5.07 35.98
N ILE A 7 12.56 -5.95 36.39
CA ILE A 7 11.91 -6.92 35.49
C ILE A 7 11.10 -6.21 34.42
N LEU A 8 10.32 -5.17 34.77
CA LEU A 8 9.55 -4.39 33.80
C LEU A 8 10.45 -3.64 32.82
N THR A 9 11.56 -3.07 33.30
CA THR A 9 12.56 -2.42 32.43
C THR A 9 13.17 -3.42 31.45
N LEU A 10 13.55 -4.60 31.95
CA LEU A 10 14.09 -5.69 31.14
C LEU A 10 13.10 -6.12 30.06
N LEU A 11 11.85 -6.41 30.44
CA LEU A 11 10.78 -6.78 29.52
C LEU A 11 10.54 -5.71 28.46
N THR A 12 10.48 -4.43 28.86
CA THR A 12 10.22 -3.32 27.94
C THR A 12 11.30 -3.19 26.87
N ARG A 13 12.59 -3.30 27.26
CA ARG A 13 13.71 -3.30 26.31
C ARG A 13 13.60 -4.46 25.32
N LEU A 14 13.36 -5.67 25.85
CA LEU A 14 13.23 -6.88 25.04
C LEU A 14 12.06 -6.81 24.04
N LEU A 15 10.92 -6.23 24.43
CA LEU A 15 9.76 -6.04 23.54
C LEU A 15 10.00 -5.00 22.43
N ASN A 16 10.90 -4.05 22.66
CA ASN A 16 11.38 -3.11 21.65
C ASN A 16 12.53 -3.67 20.81
N ASN A 17 12.79 -4.98 20.92
CA ASN A 17 13.84 -5.69 20.20
C ASN A 17 15.26 -5.20 20.51
N ASP A 18 15.46 -4.59 21.69
CA ASP A 18 16.78 -4.21 22.20
C ASP A 18 17.58 -5.45 22.61
N ILE A 19 18.91 -5.35 22.46
CA ILE A 19 19.85 -6.33 23.02
C ILE A 19 20.18 -5.92 24.45
N VAL A 20 19.87 -6.76 25.42
CA VAL A 20 20.17 -6.49 26.83
C VAL A 20 21.52 -7.09 27.19
N ARG A 21 22.56 -6.26 27.17
CA ARG A 21 23.92 -6.63 27.56
C ARG A 21 24.06 -6.66 29.08
N THR A 22 24.58 -7.76 29.61
CA THR A 22 24.62 -8.02 31.07
C THR A 22 25.38 -6.94 31.83
N LYS A 23 26.52 -6.48 31.30
CA LYS A 23 27.36 -5.46 31.96
C LYS A 23 26.64 -4.12 32.06
N GLU A 24 26.14 -3.61 30.93
CA GLU A 24 25.42 -2.34 30.86
C GLU A 24 24.15 -2.36 31.73
N PHE A 25 23.42 -3.48 31.71
CA PHE A 25 22.21 -3.61 32.51
C PHE A 25 22.50 -3.75 34.02
N SER A 26 23.62 -4.38 34.39
CA SER A 26 24.11 -4.46 35.77
C SER A 26 24.46 -3.08 36.32
N GLU A 27 25.20 -2.28 35.54
CA GLU A 27 25.53 -0.90 35.87
C GLU A 27 24.29 -0.02 36.03
N LEU A 28 23.32 -0.13 35.10
CA LEU A 28 22.06 0.60 35.15
C LEU A 28 21.21 0.30 36.40
N THR A 29 21.19 -0.96 36.81
CA THR A 29 20.24 -1.45 37.83
C THR A 29 20.85 -1.56 39.22
N GLY A 30 22.19 -1.59 39.31
CA GLY A 30 22.98 -1.76 40.52
C GLY A 30 22.98 -3.19 41.07
N VAL A 31 22.67 -4.20 40.24
CA VAL A 31 22.63 -5.61 40.68
C VAL A 31 23.60 -6.49 39.91
N SER A 32 24.01 -7.59 40.52
CA SER A 32 24.96 -8.54 39.91
C SER A 32 24.40 -9.26 38.68
N SER A 33 25.29 -9.77 37.82
CA SER A 33 24.93 -10.64 36.69
C SER A 33 24.09 -11.86 37.11
N LYS A 34 24.35 -12.42 38.30
CA LYS A 34 23.55 -13.54 38.85
C LYS A 34 22.10 -13.13 39.11
N SER A 35 21.89 -11.90 39.58
CA SER A 35 20.55 -11.35 39.80
C SER A 35 19.81 -11.17 38.48
N ILE A 36 20.48 -10.62 37.46
CA ILE A 36 19.93 -10.47 36.10
C ILE A 36 19.53 -11.82 35.51
N GLN A 37 20.40 -12.84 35.61
CA GLN A 37 20.08 -14.19 35.13
C GLN A 37 18.85 -14.77 35.83
N ARG A 38 18.65 -14.49 37.12
CA ARG A 38 17.44 -14.89 37.84
C ARG A 38 16.21 -14.17 37.33
N ASP A 39 16.30 -12.86 37.07
CA ASP A 39 15.18 -12.09 36.50
C ASP A 39 14.82 -12.57 35.07
N ILE A 40 15.81 -12.97 34.28
CA ILE A 40 15.61 -13.60 32.96
C ILE A 40 14.87 -14.94 33.09
N ASN A 41 15.24 -15.75 34.09
CA ASN A 41 14.55 -17.00 34.35
C ASN A 41 13.11 -16.75 34.80
N ASP A 42 12.87 -15.77 35.68
CA ASP A 42 11.53 -15.38 36.12
C ASP A 42 10.67 -14.92 34.92
N LEU A 43 11.23 -14.15 33.98
CA LEU A 43 10.55 -13.77 32.74
C LEU A 43 10.23 -14.97 31.85
N ASN A 44 11.16 -15.91 31.69
CA ASN A 44 10.93 -17.11 30.90
C ASN A 44 9.85 -18.02 31.52
N THR A 45 9.83 -18.14 32.85
CA THR A 45 8.74 -18.81 33.57
C THR A 45 7.41 -18.12 33.33
N PHE A 46 7.37 -16.79 33.44
CA PHE A 46 6.17 -16.00 33.15
C PHE A 46 5.66 -16.22 31.72
N PHE A 47 6.54 -16.20 30.71
CA PHE A 47 6.13 -16.50 29.33
C PHE A 47 5.62 -17.93 29.16
N TYR A 48 6.26 -18.90 29.82
CA TYR A 48 5.88 -20.30 29.76
C TYR A 48 4.50 -20.58 30.36
N GLU A 49 4.17 -19.93 31.48
CA GLU A 49 2.92 -20.13 32.23
C GLU A 49 1.74 -19.31 31.67
N SER A 50 2.01 -18.31 30.84
CA SER A 50 1.00 -17.37 30.36
C SER A 50 0.54 -17.69 28.94
N ASP A 51 -0.70 -18.16 28.80
CA ASP A 51 -1.35 -18.39 27.51
C ASP A 51 -1.32 -17.16 26.57
N TYR A 52 -1.36 -15.96 27.16
CA TYR A 52 -1.22 -14.69 26.42
C TYR A 52 0.09 -14.59 25.62
N TRP A 53 1.21 -15.09 26.16
CA TRP A 53 2.56 -14.98 25.58
C TRP A 53 2.93 -16.18 24.70
N ASN A 54 1.95 -16.99 24.31
CA ASN A 54 2.14 -18.15 23.45
C ASN A 54 3.13 -19.18 24.04
N ASN A 55 3.11 -19.31 25.37
CA ASN A 55 3.77 -20.34 26.16
C ASN A 55 5.22 -20.59 25.70
N LYS A 56 5.51 -21.81 25.22
CA LYS A 56 6.85 -22.28 24.84
C LYS A 56 7.48 -21.54 23.67
N ASN A 57 6.72 -20.74 22.93
CA ASN A 57 7.21 -20.08 21.72
C ASN A 57 7.92 -18.76 22.03
N THR A 58 7.66 -18.13 23.17
CA THR A 58 8.30 -16.86 23.56
C THR A 58 9.33 -17.11 24.65
N LYS A 59 10.58 -16.71 24.40
CA LYS A 59 11.65 -16.84 25.39
C LYS A 59 12.74 -15.80 25.22
N VAL A 60 13.32 -15.38 26.34
CA VAL A 60 14.56 -14.62 26.39
C VAL A 60 15.73 -15.59 26.34
N VAL A 61 16.65 -15.38 25.40
CA VAL A 61 17.85 -16.20 25.23
C VAL A 61 19.10 -15.33 25.11
N TYR A 62 20.24 -15.88 25.55
CA TYR A 62 21.52 -15.24 25.31
C TYR A 62 21.97 -15.48 23.85
N SER A 63 22.19 -14.40 23.11
CA SER A 63 22.80 -14.42 21.79
C SER A 63 24.30 -14.23 21.93
N ARG A 64 25.09 -15.23 21.50
CA ARG A 64 26.56 -15.11 21.47
C ARG A 64 27.04 -14.14 20.38
N VAL A 65 26.26 -13.98 19.32
CA VAL A 65 26.59 -13.07 18.20
C VAL A 65 26.43 -11.62 18.63
N GLU A 66 25.36 -11.32 19.35
CA GLU A 66 25.04 -9.95 19.81
C GLU A 66 25.63 -9.62 21.20
N ASP A 67 26.24 -10.62 21.85
CA ASP A 67 26.76 -10.58 23.22
C ASP A 67 25.75 -10.05 24.26
N GLY A 68 24.53 -10.58 24.24
CA GLY A 68 23.48 -10.14 25.15
C GLY A 68 22.18 -10.94 25.05
N TYR A 69 21.24 -10.64 25.94
CA TYR A 69 19.92 -11.27 25.93
C TYR A 69 18.99 -10.62 24.91
N ILE A 70 18.26 -11.45 24.19
CA ILE A 70 17.27 -11.05 23.18
C ILE A 70 15.98 -11.82 23.38
N LEU A 71 14.85 -11.22 22.99
CA LEU A 71 13.57 -11.90 22.92
C LEU A 71 13.51 -12.70 21.62
N LYS A 72 13.25 -13.99 21.71
CA LYS A 72 12.93 -14.84 20.55
C LYS A 72 11.49 -15.29 20.63
N ASN A 73 10.81 -15.18 19.49
CA ASN A 73 9.49 -15.76 19.29
C ASN A 73 9.58 -16.83 18.19
N GLY A 74 9.16 -18.05 18.52
CA GLY A 74 9.15 -19.19 17.61
C GLY A 74 7.90 -19.25 16.73
N SER A 75 6.93 -18.35 16.93
CA SER A 75 5.69 -18.36 16.16
C SER A 75 5.06 -16.97 16.04
N TYR A 76 4.46 -16.70 14.88
CA TYR A 76 3.77 -15.45 14.57
C TYR A 76 2.28 -15.72 14.40
N SER A 77 1.41 -14.77 14.76
CA SER A 77 -0.02 -14.95 14.46
C SER A 77 -0.27 -14.78 12.97
N SER A 78 -1.27 -15.50 12.44
CA SER A 78 -1.73 -15.34 11.05
C SER A 78 -2.08 -13.88 10.73
N ASP A 79 -2.67 -13.18 11.69
CA ASP A 79 -3.11 -11.79 11.53
C ASP A 79 -1.92 -10.83 11.46
N SER A 80 -0.89 -11.03 12.28
CA SER A 80 0.35 -10.24 12.21
C SER A 80 1.08 -10.47 10.89
N LEU A 81 1.14 -11.72 10.43
CA LEU A 81 1.74 -12.07 9.13
C LEU A 81 0.95 -11.43 7.96
N GLY A 82 -0.38 -11.46 8.03
CA GLY A 82 -1.25 -10.82 7.04
C GLY A 82 -1.05 -9.29 6.99
N LEU A 83 -1.02 -8.64 8.16
CA LEU A 83 -0.78 -7.20 8.25
C LEU A 83 0.63 -6.82 7.77
N LEU A 84 1.66 -7.60 8.13
CA LEU A 84 3.02 -7.40 7.63
C LEU A 84 3.06 -7.50 6.10
N SER A 85 2.43 -8.53 5.52
CA SER A 85 2.33 -8.70 4.08
C SER A 85 1.65 -7.50 3.42
N LEU A 86 0.56 -6.99 4.00
CA LEU A 86 -0.14 -5.80 3.51
C LEU A 86 0.76 -4.55 3.57
N LEU A 87 1.44 -4.30 4.69
CA LEU A 87 2.34 -3.17 4.85
C LEU A 87 3.48 -3.20 3.82
N ILE A 88 4.08 -4.38 3.58
CA ILE A 88 5.12 -4.55 2.56
C ILE A 88 4.58 -4.26 1.17
N LYS A 89 3.39 -4.79 0.82
CA LYS A 89 2.75 -4.51 -0.47
C LYS A 89 2.50 -3.01 -0.67
N ILE A 90 1.99 -2.32 0.35
CA ILE A 90 1.77 -0.87 0.29
C ILE A 90 3.12 -0.13 0.14
N LYS A 91 4.15 -0.53 0.88
CA LYS A 91 5.51 0.05 0.81
C LYS A 91 6.12 -0.07 -0.59
N SER A 92 5.86 -1.17 -1.28
CA SER A 92 6.30 -1.37 -2.67
C SER A 92 5.53 -0.52 -3.68
N LEU A 93 4.32 -0.05 -3.35
CA LEU A 93 3.49 0.75 -4.24
C LEU A 93 3.66 2.26 -4.01
N THR A 94 3.93 2.68 -2.77
CA THR A 94 4.06 4.08 -2.41
C THR A 94 4.96 4.29 -1.21
N PRO A 95 5.84 5.31 -1.21
CA PRO A 95 6.58 5.75 -0.03
C PRO A 95 5.75 6.69 0.85
N ILE A 96 4.53 7.09 0.44
CA ILE A 96 3.73 8.10 1.12
C ILE A 96 2.40 7.50 1.60
N LEU A 97 2.03 7.79 2.85
CA LEU A 97 0.71 7.53 3.41
C LEU A 97 0.07 8.81 3.91
N HIS A 98 -1.25 8.92 3.76
CA HIS A 98 -2.00 9.96 4.43
C HIS A 98 -2.09 9.66 5.95
N SER A 99 -2.03 10.70 6.79
CA SER A 99 -2.04 10.60 8.26
C SER A 99 -3.15 9.73 8.83
N HIS A 100 -4.38 9.85 8.30
CA HIS A 100 -5.50 9.01 8.70
C HIS A 100 -5.28 7.52 8.40
N ILE A 101 -4.69 7.18 7.24
CA ILE A 101 -4.38 5.78 6.88
C ILE A 101 -3.28 5.24 7.79
N TYR A 102 -2.24 6.04 8.04
CA TYR A 102 -1.19 5.71 9.00
C TYR A 102 -1.76 5.41 10.39
N ASN A 103 -2.68 6.26 10.88
CA ASN A 103 -3.30 6.09 12.20
C ASN A 103 -4.20 4.84 12.28
N ILE A 104 -4.94 4.52 11.21
CA ILE A 104 -5.72 3.26 11.12
C ILE A 104 -4.76 2.07 11.25
N LEU A 105 -3.68 2.05 10.46
CA LEU A 105 -2.69 0.97 10.51
C LEU A 105 -2.02 0.89 11.89
N LEU A 106 -1.69 2.03 12.50
CA LEU A 106 -1.10 2.07 13.84
C LEU A 106 -2.05 1.52 14.92
N SER A 107 -3.33 1.83 14.82
CA SER A 107 -4.38 1.27 15.68
C SER A 107 -4.48 -0.25 15.50
N GLU A 108 -4.50 -0.72 14.25
CA GLU A 108 -4.52 -2.16 13.94
C GLU A 108 -3.30 -2.88 14.51
N ILE A 109 -2.12 -2.30 14.42
CA ILE A 109 -0.90 -2.86 15.03
C ILE A 109 -1.02 -2.92 16.55
N SER A 110 -1.64 -1.92 17.17
CA SER A 110 -1.82 -1.87 18.63
C SER A 110 -2.73 -2.99 19.14
N ASN A 111 -3.59 -3.56 18.28
CA ASN A 111 -4.42 -4.72 18.59
C ASN A 111 -3.74 -6.07 18.30
N LYS A 112 -2.50 -6.09 17.77
CA LYS A 112 -1.75 -7.34 17.53
C LYS A 112 -0.98 -7.78 18.77
N ARG A 113 -0.45 -9.00 18.72
CA ARG A 113 0.44 -9.58 19.75
C ARG A 113 1.60 -8.62 20.02
N VAL A 114 1.93 -8.41 21.29
CA VAL A 114 2.88 -7.37 21.73
C VAL A 114 4.26 -7.58 21.11
N GLU A 115 4.67 -8.84 21.00
CA GLU A 115 5.92 -9.31 20.39
C GLU A 115 6.05 -8.90 18.92
N ASP A 116 4.93 -8.85 18.18
CA ASP A 116 4.92 -8.57 16.74
C ASP A 116 4.88 -7.06 16.46
N ARG A 117 4.43 -6.25 17.44
CA ARG A 117 4.15 -4.82 17.25
C ARG A 117 5.39 -4.05 16.82
N TYR A 118 6.55 -4.39 17.37
CA TYR A 118 7.79 -3.68 17.05
C TYR A 118 8.11 -3.76 15.56
N ILE A 119 8.13 -4.99 15.00
CA ILE A 119 8.43 -5.21 13.58
C ILE A 119 7.40 -4.52 12.69
N LEU A 120 6.10 -4.66 13.02
CA LEU A 120 5.03 -4.02 12.27
C LEU A 120 5.14 -2.48 12.28
N LYS A 121 5.39 -1.88 13.46
CA LYS A 121 5.61 -0.43 13.60
C LYS A 121 6.84 0.01 12.84
N ASN A 122 7.92 -0.76 12.88
CA ASN A 122 9.14 -0.43 12.14
C ASN A 122 8.85 -0.33 10.64
N VAL A 123 8.11 -1.29 10.05
CA VAL A 123 7.71 -1.21 8.64
C VAL A 123 6.81 0.00 8.38
N LEU A 124 5.82 0.25 9.24
CA LEU A 124 4.90 1.40 9.12
C LEU A 124 5.63 2.77 9.23
N ASN A 125 6.72 2.86 9.98
CA ASN A 125 7.46 4.11 10.17
C ASN A 125 8.36 4.49 8.97
N HIS A 126 8.47 3.64 7.95
CA HIS A 126 9.22 3.98 6.73
C HIS A 126 8.46 4.91 5.77
N PHE A 127 7.16 5.12 5.99
CA PHE A 127 6.35 5.95 5.10
C PHE A 127 6.47 7.43 5.46
N ASN A 128 6.59 8.28 4.45
CA ASN A 128 6.39 9.71 4.58
C ASN A 128 4.91 10.00 4.84
N ILE A 129 4.62 10.81 5.86
CA ILE A 129 3.25 11.09 6.27
C ILE A 129 2.76 12.38 5.61
N ARG A 130 1.71 12.27 4.81
CA ARG A 130 0.99 13.39 4.20
C ARG A 130 -0.13 13.84 5.13
N THR A 131 -0.22 15.14 5.37
CA THR A 131 -1.14 15.74 6.38
C THR A 131 -2.20 16.65 5.76
N ASP A 132 -2.22 16.78 4.42
CA ASP A 132 -3.31 17.45 3.70
C ASP A 132 -4.65 16.75 3.93
N GLN A 133 -5.76 17.37 3.57
CA GLN A 133 -7.07 16.74 3.77
C GLN A 133 -7.23 15.52 2.86
N LEU A 134 -7.53 14.35 3.43
CA LEU A 134 -7.93 13.18 2.65
C LEU A 134 -9.23 13.50 1.89
N PRO A 135 -9.28 13.35 0.55
CA PRO A 135 -10.50 13.57 -0.21
C PRO A 135 -11.46 12.36 -0.11
N GLY A 136 -11.63 11.79 1.09
CA GLY A 136 -12.30 10.51 1.34
C GLY A 136 -13.78 10.50 0.93
N VAL A 137 -14.50 11.58 1.22
CA VAL A 137 -15.92 11.72 0.81
C VAL A 137 -16.05 11.75 -0.72
N ASN A 138 -15.16 12.48 -1.39
CA ASN A 138 -15.16 12.54 -2.86
C ASN A 138 -14.77 11.17 -3.45
N LEU A 139 -13.77 10.50 -2.90
CA LEU A 139 -13.40 9.13 -3.30
C LEU A 139 -14.58 8.16 -3.19
N MET A 140 -15.30 8.18 -2.07
CA MET A 140 -16.46 7.31 -1.86
C MET A 140 -17.57 7.58 -2.89
N LYS A 141 -17.95 8.84 -3.09
CA LYS A 141 -19.00 9.22 -4.04
C LYS A 141 -18.62 8.85 -5.49
N LEU A 142 -17.36 9.10 -5.87
CA LEU A 142 -16.87 8.76 -7.21
C LEU A 142 -16.85 7.25 -7.42
N GLN A 143 -16.35 6.48 -6.44
CA GLN A 143 -16.33 5.02 -6.50
C GLN A 143 -17.75 4.45 -6.59
N GLU A 144 -18.70 4.99 -5.83
CA GLU A 144 -20.11 4.60 -5.92
C GLU A 144 -20.67 4.81 -7.33
N CYS A 145 -20.38 5.97 -7.94
CA CYS A 145 -20.86 6.25 -9.29
C CYS A 145 -20.24 5.30 -10.33
N ILE A 146 -18.95 4.96 -10.19
CA ILE A 146 -18.27 3.99 -11.05
C ILE A 146 -18.93 2.62 -10.91
N THR A 147 -19.10 2.14 -9.68
CA THR A 147 -19.67 0.83 -9.39
C THR A 147 -21.11 0.70 -9.90
N LYS A 148 -21.91 1.77 -9.82
CA LYS A 148 -23.32 1.78 -10.22
C LYS A 148 -23.56 2.25 -11.67
N GLY A 149 -22.53 2.71 -12.38
CA GLY A 149 -22.69 3.30 -13.72
C GLY A 149 -23.49 4.60 -13.75
N LEU A 150 -23.36 5.44 -12.71
CA LEU A 150 -24.08 6.71 -12.54
C LEU A 150 -23.26 7.89 -13.06
N LYS A 151 -23.94 8.88 -13.65
CA LYS A 151 -23.30 10.18 -13.93
C LYS A 151 -22.99 10.89 -12.62
N VAL A 152 -21.97 11.74 -12.66
CA VAL A 152 -21.57 12.53 -11.51
C VAL A 152 -21.38 13.99 -11.90
N ARG A 153 -21.81 14.91 -11.05
CA ARG A 153 -21.47 16.32 -11.18
C ARG A 153 -20.24 16.61 -10.34
N ILE A 154 -19.18 17.09 -10.98
CA ILE A 154 -17.94 17.51 -10.32
C ILE A 154 -17.73 19.01 -10.47
N SER A 155 -17.06 19.62 -9.50
CA SER A 155 -16.69 21.04 -9.52
C SER A 155 -15.20 21.21 -9.28
N PHE A 156 -14.46 21.84 -10.19
CA PHE A 156 -13.01 22.11 -10.03
C PHE A 156 -12.50 23.35 -10.76
N ASN A 157 -13.24 23.86 -11.76
CA ASN A 157 -13.05 25.15 -12.45
C ASN A 157 -14.35 25.54 -13.18
N GLY A 158 -15.49 25.31 -12.52
CA GLY A 158 -16.81 25.22 -13.14
C GLY A 158 -17.49 23.92 -12.74
N LYS A 159 -18.75 23.74 -13.18
CA LYS A 159 -19.57 22.57 -12.85
C LYS A 159 -19.76 21.72 -14.09
N PHE A 160 -19.36 20.45 -14.01
CA PHE A 160 -19.40 19.52 -15.13
C PHE A 160 -20.22 18.30 -14.76
N VAL A 161 -21.08 17.84 -15.66
CA VAL A 161 -21.74 16.54 -15.56
C VAL A 161 -20.97 15.56 -16.42
N VAL A 162 -20.35 14.57 -15.79
CA VAL A 162 -19.40 13.67 -16.43
C VAL A 162 -19.79 12.21 -16.24
N LYS A 163 -19.21 11.34 -17.06
CA LYS A 163 -19.33 9.89 -16.91
C LYS A 163 -18.07 9.36 -16.21
N PRO A 164 -18.15 8.91 -14.96
CA PRO A 164 -17.00 8.41 -14.22
C PRO A 164 -16.53 7.07 -14.79
N LEU A 165 -15.22 6.90 -14.96
CA LEU A 165 -14.65 5.69 -15.56
C LEU A 165 -13.81 4.89 -14.58
N SER A 166 -12.89 5.54 -13.87
CA SER A 166 -12.01 4.86 -12.92
C SER A 166 -11.46 5.81 -11.86
N LEU A 167 -11.04 5.20 -10.76
CA LEU A 167 -10.17 5.80 -9.75
C LEU A 167 -8.88 5.01 -9.71
N MET A 168 -7.74 5.69 -9.74
CA MET A 168 -6.43 5.06 -9.69
C MET A 168 -5.51 5.81 -8.74
N TYR A 169 -4.66 5.10 -8.01
CA TYR A 169 -3.58 5.70 -7.24
C TYR A 169 -2.30 5.65 -8.05
N MET A 170 -1.80 6.82 -8.47
CA MET A 170 -0.61 6.96 -9.32
C MET A 170 0.13 8.24 -8.96
N HIS A 171 1.46 8.22 -9.04
CA HIS A 171 2.31 9.38 -8.70
C HIS A 171 1.98 9.98 -7.32
N TYR A 172 1.73 9.08 -6.35
CA TYR A 172 1.44 9.39 -4.96
C TYR A 172 0.13 10.16 -4.71
N ASP A 173 -0.79 10.14 -5.68
CA ASP A 173 -2.09 10.79 -5.57
C ASP A 173 -3.23 9.94 -6.14
N TYR A 174 -4.46 10.29 -5.77
CA TYR A 174 -5.66 9.70 -6.33
C TYR A 174 -6.08 10.46 -7.58
N TRP A 175 -6.19 9.75 -8.69
CA TRP A 175 -6.62 10.27 -9.98
C TRP A 175 -8.00 9.75 -10.31
N PHE A 176 -8.86 10.65 -10.77
CA PHE A 176 -10.19 10.36 -11.28
C PHE A 176 -10.19 10.52 -12.80
N THR A 177 -10.52 9.45 -13.51
CA THR A 177 -10.65 9.44 -14.97
C THR A 177 -12.14 9.44 -15.34
N TYR A 178 -12.51 10.33 -16.26
CA TYR A 178 -13.90 10.53 -16.66
C TYR A 178 -14.03 10.88 -18.15
N GLU A 179 -15.21 10.64 -18.72
CA GLU A 179 -15.59 11.13 -20.04
C GLU A 179 -16.44 12.39 -19.92
N TYR A 180 -16.07 13.40 -20.70
CA TYR A 180 -16.83 14.62 -20.89
C TYR A 180 -16.79 15.02 -22.36
N ASN A 181 -17.96 15.26 -22.97
CA ASN A 181 -18.12 15.65 -24.37
C ASN A 181 -17.39 14.75 -25.40
N GLY A 182 -17.30 13.45 -25.12
CA GLY A 182 -16.66 12.47 -25.99
C GLY A 182 -15.15 12.30 -25.78
N SER A 183 -14.54 13.12 -24.91
CA SER A 183 -13.11 13.06 -24.59
C SER A 183 -12.86 12.49 -23.19
N ILE A 184 -11.75 11.78 -23.03
CA ILE A 184 -11.31 11.25 -21.73
C ILE A 184 -10.39 12.26 -21.07
N HIS A 185 -10.67 12.54 -19.80
CA HIS A 185 -9.90 13.46 -18.96
C HIS A 185 -9.51 12.76 -17.67
N ASN A 186 -8.45 13.26 -17.02
CA ASN A 186 -8.10 12.90 -15.67
C ASN A 186 -7.92 14.16 -14.81
N ILE A 187 -8.16 14.03 -13.51
CA ILE A 187 -7.91 15.08 -12.53
C ILE A 187 -7.53 14.43 -11.19
N LYS A 188 -6.68 15.10 -10.41
CA LYS A 188 -6.45 14.67 -9.02
C LYS A 188 -7.72 14.89 -8.22
N VAL A 189 -8.12 13.88 -7.44
CA VAL A 189 -9.37 13.94 -6.67
C VAL A 189 -9.34 15.08 -5.65
N ARG A 190 -8.17 15.40 -5.11
CA ARG A 190 -7.97 16.53 -4.19
C ARG A 190 -8.20 17.91 -4.82
N ASP A 191 -8.15 18.01 -6.14
CA ASP A 191 -8.40 19.27 -6.85
C ASP A 191 -9.92 19.43 -7.15
N ILE A 192 -10.75 18.44 -6.81
CA ILE A 192 -12.21 18.51 -6.94
C ILE A 192 -12.83 19.12 -5.68
N ILE A 193 -13.51 20.25 -5.85
CA ILE A 193 -14.18 21.03 -4.79
C ILE A 193 -15.46 20.35 -4.31
N ASP A 194 -16.31 19.87 -5.21
CA ASP A 194 -17.59 19.23 -4.88
C ASP A 194 -17.90 18.07 -5.83
N VAL A 195 -18.47 17.00 -5.28
CA VAL A 195 -18.94 15.82 -6.00
C VAL A 195 -20.40 15.57 -5.62
N ARG A 196 -21.28 15.54 -6.62
CA ARG A 196 -22.70 15.19 -6.47
C ARG A 196 -23.08 14.04 -7.38
N ILE A 197 -23.54 12.95 -6.78
CA ILE A 197 -24.08 11.79 -7.47
C ILE A 197 -25.37 12.20 -8.18
N LEU A 198 -25.54 11.77 -9.43
CA LEU A 198 -26.78 11.95 -10.18
C LEU A 198 -27.45 10.60 -10.36
N ASN A 199 -28.77 10.53 -10.15
CA ASN A 199 -29.55 9.29 -10.30
C ASN A 199 -29.79 8.90 -11.78
N SER A 200 -28.98 9.42 -12.69
CA SER A 200 -29.05 9.12 -14.12
C SER A 200 -27.86 8.24 -14.50
N ASN A 201 -28.15 7.07 -15.07
CA ASN A 201 -27.12 6.21 -15.64
C ASN A 201 -26.53 6.85 -16.90
N PHE A 202 -25.40 6.31 -17.36
CA PHE A 202 -24.88 6.59 -18.67
C PHE A 202 -24.72 5.30 -19.48
N ASP A 203 -25.04 5.37 -20.77
CA ASP A 203 -24.76 4.30 -21.73
C ASP A 203 -23.25 4.15 -21.97
N LYS A 204 -22.87 3.34 -22.96
CA LYS A 204 -21.46 3.20 -23.38
C LYS A 204 -20.76 4.55 -23.55
N VAL A 205 -19.54 4.60 -23.02
CA VAL A 205 -18.63 5.75 -23.12
C VAL A 205 -18.41 6.09 -24.59
N LYS A 206 -18.66 7.34 -24.98
CA LYS A 206 -18.58 7.76 -26.39
C LYS A 206 -17.15 7.97 -26.88
N ASN A 207 -16.14 7.77 -26.02
CA ASN A 207 -14.71 8.07 -26.22
C ASN A 207 -14.31 8.08 -27.70
N THR A 208 -14.09 9.26 -28.27
CA THR A 208 -13.78 9.42 -29.69
C THR A 208 -12.37 8.97 -30.02
N ASN A 209 -11.46 8.95 -29.02
CA ASN A 209 -10.03 8.69 -29.21
C ASN A 209 -9.56 7.54 -28.30
N PRO A 210 -10.09 6.31 -28.45
CA PRO A 210 -9.61 5.18 -27.67
C PRO A 210 -8.21 4.76 -28.09
N ILE A 211 -7.46 4.21 -27.13
CA ILE A 211 -6.10 3.75 -27.36
C ILE A 211 -6.13 2.24 -27.53
N MET A 212 -5.45 1.74 -28.56
CA MET A 212 -5.44 0.34 -28.91
C MET A 212 -4.28 -0.36 -28.22
N PHE A 213 -4.60 -1.42 -27.49
CA PHE A 213 -3.63 -2.27 -26.83
C PHE A 213 -3.68 -3.69 -27.37
N GLU A 214 -2.51 -4.30 -27.46
CA GLU A 214 -2.33 -5.74 -27.57
C GLU A 214 -1.91 -6.27 -26.19
N ILE A 215 -2.71 -7.19 -25.63
CA ILE A 215 -2.55 -7.70 -24.27
C ILE A 215 -2.37 -9.22 -24.31
N ASP A 216 -1.39 -9.72 -23.56
CA ASP A 216 -1.21 -11.15 -23.33
C ASP A 216 -2.38 -11.74 -22.54
N LYS A 217 -2.89 -12.88 -22.99
CA LYS A 217 -4.08 -13.51 -22.41
C LYS A 217 -3.89 -13.88 -20.93
N SER A 218 -2.66 -14.12 -20.47
CA SER A 218 -2.35 -14.42 -19.07
C SER A 218 -2.72 -13.29 -18.10
N ILE A 219 -2.76 -12.04 -18.56
CA ILE A 219 -3.12 -10.87 -17.73
C ILE A 219 -4.46 -10.25 -18.11
N TRP A 220 -5.12 -10.75 -19.15
CA TRP A 220 -6.34 -10.13 -19.70
C TRP A 220 -7.45 -9.95 -18.66
N ASN A 221 -7.69 -10.96 -17.82
CA ASN A 221 -8.72 -10.89 -16.79
C ASN A 221 -8.43 -9.81 -15.74
N GLN A 222 -7.18 -9.65 -15.33
CA GLN A 222 -6.78 -8.56 -14.43
C GLN A 222 -6.90 -7.21 -15.15
N PHE A 223 -6.44 -7.14 -16.40
CA PHE A 223 -6.43 -5.93 -17.21
C PHE A 223 -7.83 -5.33 -17.36
N LYS A 224 -8.83 -6.15 -17.72
CA LYS A 224 -10.22 -5.67 -17.92
C LYS A 224 -10.94 -5.26 -16.62
N HIS A 225 -10.47 -5.70 -15.45
CA HIS A 225 -10.98 -5.23 -14.16
C HIS A 225 -10.35 -3.92 -13.73
N GLN A 226 -9.11 -3.66 -14.18
CA GLN A 226 -8.35 -2.47 -13.79
C GLN A 226 -8.59 -1.27 -14.72
N PHE A 227 -8.83 -1.52 -16.01
CA PHE A 227 -8.92 -0.46 -17.03
C PHE A 227 -10.27 -0.45 -17.74
N SER A 228 -10.69 0.74 -18.19
CA SER A 228 -11.98 0.93 -18.88
C SER A 228 -11.90 0.42 -20.32
N ILE A 229 -12.40 -0.79 -20.56
CA ILE A 229 -12.42 -1.40 -21.90
C ILE A 229 -13.59 -0.83 -22.71
N LYS A 230 -13.29 -0.15 -23.82
CA LYS A 230 -14.31 0.33 -24.77
C LYS A 230 -14.85 -0.83 -25.61
N GLN A 231 -13.95 -1.62 -26.19
CA GLN A 231 -14.29 -2.69 -27.10
C GLN A 231 -13.14 -3.69 -27.22
N VAL A 232 -13.47 -4.98 -27.28
CA VAL A 232 -12.51 -6.02 -27.71
C VAL A 232 -12.60 -6.15 -29.23
N LEU A 233 -11.48 -6.00 -29.91
CA LEU A 233 -11.38 -6.04 -31.38
C LEU A 233 -11.05 -7.45 -31.87
N LYS A 234 -10.11 -8.12 -31.21
CA LYS A 234 -9.64 -9.45 -31.60
C LYS A 234 -9.30 -10.29 -30.39
N HIS A 235 -9.60 -11.59 -30.47
CA HIS A 235 -9.16 -12.57 -29.50
C HIS A 235 -8.46 -13.70 -30.24
N ASN A 236 -7.15 -13.84 -30.01
CA ASN A 236 -6.35 -14.95 -30.51
C ASN A 236 -6.06 -15.93 -29.36
N ASP A 237 -5.33 -17.01 -29.65
CA ASP A 237 -4.97 -18.02 -28.65
C ASP A 237 -4.11 -17.46 -27.51
N SER A 238 -3.16 -16.57 -27.82
CA SER A 238 -2.21 -16.00 -26.86
C SER A 238 -2.46 -14.53 -26.50
N LYS A 239 -3.22 -13.79 -27.31
CA LYS A 239 -3.35 -12.33 -27.18
C LYS A 239 -4.77 -11.82 -27.40
N VAL A 240 -5.08 -10.69 -26.78
CA VAL A 240 -6.32 -9.93 -26.90
C VAL A 240 -5.98 -8.53 -27.40
N THR A 241 -6.64 -8.09 -28.46
CA THR A 241 -6.56 -6.71 -28.95
C THR A 241 -7.82 -5.96 -28.51
N ALA A 242 -7.64 -4.85 -27.79
CA ALA A 242 -8.75 -4.08 -27.23
C ALA A 242 -8.52 -2.58 -27.34
N LEU A 243 -9.62 -1.85 -27.49
CA LEU A 243 -9.70 -0.41 -27.35
C LEU A 243 -9.96 -0.06 -25.88
N VAL A 244 -9.09 0.76 -25.31
CA VAL A 244 -9.12 1.19 -23.91
C VAL A 244 -9.46 2.68 -23.86
N SER A 245 -10.35 3.05 -22.94
CA SER A 245 -10.70 4.44 -22.65
C SER A 245 -9.83 4.99 -21.53
N CYS A 246 -8.69 5.56 -21.91
CA CYS A 246 -7.75 6.19 -21.00
C CYS A 246 -7.12 7.42 -21.66
N THR A 247 -6.46 8.25 -20.86
CA THR A 247 -5.69 9.39 -21.39
C THR A 247 -4.38 8.91 -22.02
N GLU A 248 -3.70 9.79 -22.77
CA GLU A 248 -2.36 9.52 -23.29
C GLU A 248 -1.37 9.14 -22.17
N LEU A 249 -1.33 9.91 -21.07
CA LEU A 249 -0.43 9.63 -19.95
C LEU A 249 -0.75 8.29 -19.26
N ASP A 250 -2.04 7.97 -19.10
CA ASP A 250 -2.45 6.66 -18.56
C ASP A 250 -1.93 5.53 -19.48
N SER A 251 -1.98 5.73 -20.80
CA SER A 251 -1.51 4.73 -21.76
C SER A 251 -0.01 4.48 -21.66
N TYR A 252 0.78 5.52 -21.40
CA TYR A 252 2.23 5.40 -21.17
C TYR A 252 2.51 4.63 -19.90
N TYR A 253 1.75 4.93 -18.83
CA TYR A 253 1.85 4.21 -17.58
C TYR A 253 1.53 2.71 -17.76
N ILE A 254 0.46 2.38 -18.47
CA ILE A 254 0.08 0.98 -18.77
C ILE A 254 1.18 0.29 -19.58
N ALA A 255 1.62 0.90 -20.68
CA ALA A 255 2.62 0.32 -21.58
C ALA A 255 3.97 0.12 -20.88
N TYR A 256 4.36 1.06 -20.00
CA TYR A 256 5.59 0.95 -19.23
C TYR A 256 5.49 -0.13 -18.14
N GLN A 257 4.44 -0.11 -17.32
CA GLN A 257 4.33 -0.98 -16.15
C GLN A 257 4.06 -2.44 -16.51
N LEU A 258 3.34 -2.69 -17.61
CA LEU A 258 2.90 -4.03 -18.00
C LEU A 258 3.71 -4.60 -19.15
N ALA A 259 4.78 -3.94 -19.61
CA ALA A 259 5.67 -4.49 -20.62
C ALA A 259 6.30 -5.82 -20.14
N PRO A 260 6.47 -6.82 -21.03
CA PRO A 260 6.04 -6.86 -22.44
C PRO A 260 4.60 -7.38 -22.64
N LYS A 261 3.84 -7.61 -21.56
CA LYS A 261 2.54 -8.27 -21.58
C LYS A 261 1.39 -7.37 -22.03
N ALA A 262 1.52 -6.05 -21.97
CA ALA A 262 0.59 -5.13 -22.61
C ALA A 262 1.38 -4.11 -23.42
N LYS A 263 1.04 -3.95 -24.69
CA LYS A 263 1.71 -3.06 -25.64
C LYS A 263 0.69 -2.13 -26.29
N MET A 264 0.99 -0.84 -26.32
CA MET A 264 0.24 0.11 -27.13
C MET A 264 0.54 -0.12 -28.61
N ILE A 265 -0.50 -0.25 -29.43
CA ILE A 265 -0.42 -0.50 -30.88
C ILE A 265 -1.18 0.54 -31.72
N GLY A 266 -1.79 1.55 -31.08
CA GLY A 266 -2.29 2.74 -31.75
C GLY A 266 -2.96 3.71 -30.77
N PRO A 267 -3.13 4.99 -31.13
CA PRO A 267 -2.72 5.61 -32.41
C PRO A 267 -1.20 5.81 -32.52
N GLN A 268 -0.69 5.93 -33.76
CA GLN A 268 0.76 6.01 -34.02
C GLN A 268 1.41 7.22 -33.34
N SER A 269 0.74 8.38 -33.34
CA SER A 269 1.24 9.59 -32.68
C SER A 269 1.57 9.38 -31.19
N TYR A 270 0.79 8.56 -30.49
CA TYR A 270 1.03 8.26 -29.07
C TYR A 270 2.16 7.24 -28.91
N ILE A 271 2.32 6.31 -29.85
CA ILE A 271 3.46 5.40 -29.87
C ILE A 271 4.75 6.18 -30.08
N ASP A 272 4.76 7.10 -31.04
CA ASP A 272 5.94 7.93 -31.35
C ASP A 272 6.35 8.75 -30.13
N SER A 273 5.40 9.47 -29.51
CA SER A 273 5.69 10.26 -28.31
C SER A 273 6.08 9.40 -27.09
N PHE A 274 5.53 8.18 -26.95
CA PHE A 274 6.01 7.23 -25.93
C PHE A 274 7.45 6.77 -26.20
N ILE A 275 7.82 6.51 -27.45
CA ILE A 275 9.19 6.13 -27.82
C ILE A 275 10.15 7.29 -27.57
N GLU A 276 9.81 8.51 -27.97
CA GLU A 276 10.59 9.71 -27.66
C GLU A 276 10.82 9.87 -26.15
N ARG A 277 9.80 9.58 -25.34
CA ARG A 277 9.93 9.60 -23.88
C ARG A 277 10.90 8.52 -23.39
N LEU A 278 10.82 7.30 -23.92
CA LEU A 278 11.76 6.22 -23.58
C LEU A 278 13.19 6.56 -23.99
N ASP A 279 13.38 7.19 -25.15
CA ASP A 279 14.69 7.64 -25.62
C ASP A 279 15.24 8.76 -24.74
N SER A 280 14.41 9.72 -24.33
CA SER A 280 14.79 10.75 -23.35
C SER A 280 15.27 10.14 -22.03
N ILE A 281 14.58 9.10 -21.53
CA ILE A 281 15.00 8.37 -20.33
C ILE A 281 16.32 7.65 -20.58
N LYS A 282 16.44 6.92 -21.68
CA LYS A 282 17.66 6.20 -22.06
C LYS A 282 18.86 7.13 -22.15
N ASN A 283 18.72 8.29 -22.77
CA ASN A 283 19.77 9.30 -22.93
C ASN A 283 20.23 9.93 -21.60
N THR A 284 19.53 9.71 -20.50
CA THR A 284 20.01 10.12 -19.17
C THR A 284 21.13 9.21 -18.65
N TYR A 285 21.29 8.03 -19.25
CA TYR A 285 22.25 7.00 -18.82
C TYR A 285 23.36 6.71 -19.84
N VAL A 286 23.30 7.32 -21.02
CA VAL A 286 24.22 7.10 -22.14
C VAL A 286 25.00 8.38 -22.44
#